data_AF-A0A660XXH8-F1
#
_entry.id   AF-A0A660XXH8-F1
#
_cell.length_a   1.000
_cell.length_b   1.000
_cell.length_c   1.000
_cell.angle_alpha   90.00
_cell.angle_beta   90.00
_cell.angle_gamma   90.00
#
_symmetry.space_group_name_H-M   'P 1'
#
loop_
_entity.id
_entity.type
_entity.pdbx_description
1 polymer ?
#
loop_
_entity_poly.entity_id
_entity_poly.type
_entity_poly.pdbx_seq_one_letter_code
_entity_poly.pdbx_strand_id
1 'polypeptide(L)'
;MRKETVELLKILSVALGTILIILILTALFNRHLEPEKQKIQPTISPSRELRGVWMSRFDYTQNLGTTQKEIIQQYIDKSFKSVKEANCNTIFFQVRGNGDAFYKSSYEPWSHLLTGTLGKDPGWDPLEFAVITANKYNLELHAWINTFPCWRGTQDPIKTTPLQPYSAHPDWLVCDSNGVAMPKSDHYVSFSPGNPDARRHIRNVVMEICSKYDIDGIHFDYIRYPEGSTTKGYSHDAVSVDRFNSRRSNPLKLDWADWQREQVTTFIAEAYNAITSVDPSIKVSAAVLGNYNMPGWNGYNKVYQDAARWAEIGKIDMIVPMTYSSRKNGRFQSMIKLWKSLQNIDRPITPGLGVWTLPFSEILEEIDDVRNTGLSGVVLFAMSSLDSARWDSLKNERFQYPAIPPALPWKFREDVPVPENCSLSFMNEKLVFNWQTKALKNRGNFIRNYIIYSSQSDSVDTTDGSSIFAIIPGNTEQYIIEKDTFTDKQHFFISALDAANNESRISKFSTEVETMESEK
;
A
#
# COMPACT_ATOMS: atom_id res chain seq x y z
N MET A 1 -67.03 30.32 -35.21
CA MET A 1 -65.79 31.03 -34.81
C MET A 1 -65.63 32.25 -35.71
N ARG A 2 -65.34 33.43 -35.16
CA ARG A 2 -65.12 34.66 -35.95
C ARG A 2 -63.86 34.46 -36.81
N LYS A 3 -63.81 35.02 -38.03
CA LYS A 3 -62.68 34.90 -38.97
C LYS A 3 -61.33 35.13 -38.30
N GLU A 4 -61.27 36.11 -37.40
CA GLU A 4 -60.09 36.46 -36.60
C GLU A 4 -59.59 35.30 -35.72
N THR A 5 -60.46 34.46 -35.17
CA THR A 5 -60.08 33.29 -34.35
C THR A 5 -59.41 32.20 -35.19
N VAL A 6 -59.87 32.01 -36.43
CA VAL A 6 -59.29 31.01 -37.35
C VAL A 6 -57.91 31.48 -37.84
N GLU A 7 -57.74 32.77 -38.05
CA GLU A 7 -56.46 33.36 -38.43
C GLU A 7 -55.43 33.28 -37.30
N LEU A 8 -55.84 33.58 -36.06
CA LEU A 8 -54.99 33.43 -34.87
C LEU A 8 -54.53 31.97 -34.67
N LEU A 9 -55.41 31.00 -34.86
CA LEU A 9 -55.09 29.58 -34.74
C LEU A 9 -54.10 29.09 -35.82
N LYS A 10 -54.17 29.65 -37.04
CA LYS A 10 -53.19 29.36 -38.10
C LYS A 10 -51.82 29.96 -37.80
N ILE A 11 -51.77 31.17 -37.22
CA ILE A 11 -50.50 31.79 -36.82
C ILE A 11 -49.87 31.00 -35.67
N LEU A 12 -50.67 30.57 -34.69
CA LEU A 12 -50.22 29.73 -33.58
C LEU A 12 -49.71 28.37 -34.06
N SER A 13 -50.39 27.71 -35.00
CA SER A 13 -49.95 26.40 -35.51
C SER A 13 -48.64 26.50 -36.30
N VAL A 14 -48.45 27.57 -37.07
CA VAL A 14 -47.18 27.84 -37.76
C VAL A 14 -46.07 28.14 -36.74
N ALA A 15 -46.33 28.96 -35.72
CA ALA A 15 -45.35 29.27 -34.68
C ALA A 15 -44.92 28.03 -33.89
N LEU A 16 -45.87 27.15 -33.52
CA LEU A 16 -45.60 25.87 -32.86
C LEU A 16 -44.78 24.92 -33.75
N GLY A 17 -45.10 24.86 -35.03
CA GLY A 17 -44.33 24.08 -36.01
C GLY A 17 -42.88 24.57 -36.12
N THR A 18 -42.67 25.89 -36.18
CA THR A 18 -41.33 26.48 -36.25
C THR A 18 -40.52 26.23 -34.98
N ILE A 19 -41.13 26.35 -33.80
CA ILE A 19 -40.46 26.04 -32.51
C ILE A 19 -40.06 24.57 -32.44
N LEU A 20 -40.93 23.66 -32.89
CA LEU A 20 -40.61 22.23 -32.91
C LEU A 20 -39.45 21.91 -33.86
N ILE A 21 -39.41 22.54 -35.04
CA ILE A 21 -38.29 22.39 -35.99
C ILE A 21 -36.99 22.93 -35.40
N ILE A 22 -37.00 24.08 -34.72
CA ILE A 22 -35.82 24.64 -34.07
C ILE A 22 -35.31 23.72 -32.95
N LEU A 23 -36.20 23.12 -32.15
CA LEU A 23 -35.85 22.17 -31.10
C LEU A 23 -35.26 20.87 -31.66
N ILE A 24 -35.82 20.36 -32.78
CA ILE A 24 -35.28 19.19 -33.47
C ILE A 24 -33.90 19.49 -34.06
N LEU A 25 -33.73 20.66 -34.67
CA LEU A 25 -32.45 21.08 -35.23
C LEU A 25 -31.39 21.31 -34.14
N THR A 26 -31.72 21.90 -33.00
CA THR A 26 -30.77 22.00 -31.86
C THR A 26 -30.45 20.64 -31.24
N ALA A 27 -31.42 19.72 -31.15
CA ALA A 27 -31.16 18.35 -30.70
C ALA A 27 -30.25 17.57 -31.68
N LEU A 28 -30.40 17.79 -32.99
CA LEU A 28 -29.54 17.19 -34.01
C LEU A 28 -28.14 17.83 -34.05
N PHE A 29 -28.04 19.14 -33.86
CA PHE A 29 -26.74 19.84 -33.79
C PHE A 29 -25.95 19.46 -32.52
N ASN A 30 -26.63 19.29 -31.39
CA ASN A 30 -26.00 18.85 -30.13
C ASN A 30 -25.57 17.37 -30.15
N ARG A 31 -26.15 16.53 -31.02
CA ARG A 31 -25.70 15.14 -31.21
C ARG A 31 -24.33 15.01 -31.89
N HIS A 32 -23.79 16.08 -32.48
CA HIS A 32 -22.49 16.09 -33.14
C HIS A 32 -21.39 16.85 -32.36
N LEU A 33 -21.69 17.25 -31.12
CA LEU A 33 -20.74 17.91 -30.21
C LEU A 33 -20.52 17.11 -28.92
N GLU A 34 -20.78 15.80 -28.91
CA GLU A 34 -20.10 14.97 -27.93
C GLU A 34 -18.62 14.93 -28.31
N PRO A 35 -17.69 15.37 -27.45
CA PRO A 35 -16.28 15.16 -27.70
C PRO A 35 -16.10 13.65 -27.89
N GLU A 36 -15.58 13.26 -29.04
CA GLU A 36 -15.19 11.89 -29.32
C GLU A 36 -14.37 11.44 -28.11
N LYS A 37 -14.91 10.51 -27.30
CA LYS A 37 -14.14 9.90 -26.21
C LYS A 37 -12.91 9.33 -26.89
N GLN A 38 -11.78 10.03 -26.78
CA GLN A 38 -10.49 9.47 -27.14
C GLN A 38 -10.49 8.09 -26.47
N LYS A 39 -10.48 7.03 -27.29
CA LYS A 39 -10.12 5.72 -26.78
C LYS A 39 -8.70 5.91 -26.27
N ILE A 40 -8.59 6.19 -24.97
CA ILE A 40 -7.32 6.20 -24.26
C ILE A 40 -6.77 4.82 -24.58
N GLN A 41 -5.72 4.77 -25.40
CA GLN A 41 -5.02 3.51 -25.63
C GLN A 41 -4.69 2.97 -24.24
N PRO A 42 -4.97 1.69 -23.95
CA PRO A 42 -4.68 1.13 -22.64
C PRO A 42 -3.24 1.48 -22.31
N THR A 43 -3.06 2.23 -21.21
CA THR A 43 -1.73 2.49 -20.67
C THR A 43 -1.07 1.13 -20.51
N ILE A 44 0.07 0.91 -21.19
CA ILE A 44 0.83 -0.34 -21.13
C ILE A 44 0.94 -0.70 -19.64
N SER A 45 0.44 -1.87 -19.25
CA SER A 45 0.52 -2.31 -17.86
C SER A 45 2.01 -2.46 -17.52
N PRO A 46 2.58 -1.60 -16.67
CA PRO A 46 4.01 -1.67 -16.38
C PRO A 46 4.35 -2.98 -15.69
N SER A 47 5.53 -3.53 -16.01
CA SER A 47 6.06 -4.73 -15.32
C SER A 47 6.40 -4.43 -13.87
N ARG A 48 6.74 -3.18 -13.54
CA ARG A 48 7.03 -2.69 -12.19
C ARG A 48 5.95 -1.74 -11.70
N GLU A 49 5.17 -2.21 -10.75
CA GLU A 49 4.09 -1.44 -10.14
C GLU A 49 3.74 -2.04 -8.78
N LEU A 50 3.79 -1.23 -7.72
CA LEU A 50 3.19 -1.66 -6.48
C LEU A 50 1.68 -1.65 -6.62
N ARG A 51 1.06 -2.80 -6.35
CA ARG A 51 -0.39 -2.98 -6.36
C ARG A 51 -0.78 -3.48 -5.00
N GLY A 52 -0.89 -2.51 -4.09
CA GLY A 52 -1.10 -2.76 -2.67
C GLY A 52 -2.56 -2.73 -2.28
N VAL A 53 -2.90 -3.41 -1.19
CA VAL A 53 -4.23 -3.37 -0.58
C VAL A 53 -4.08 -3.25 0.92
N TRP A 54 -4.70 -2.24 1.51
CA TRP A 54 -4.80 -2.15 2.97
C TRP A 54 -5.96 -2.99 3.47
N MET A 55 -5.64 -3.94 4.35
CA MET A 55 -6.62 -4.69 5.13
C MET A 55 -6.59 -4.18 6.58
N SER A 56 -7.61 -3.42 6.94
CA SER A 56 -7.73 -2.85 8.28
C SER A 56 -8.06 -3.92 9.31
N ARG A 57 -7.74 -3.67 10.58
CA ARG A 57 -8.13 -4.56 11.67
C ARG A 57 -9.64 -4.73 11.75
N PHE A 58 -10.40 -3.72 11.33
CA PHE A 58 -11.86 -3.78 11.28
C PHE A 58 -12.36 -4.70 10.16
N ASP A 59 -11.65 -4.78 9.03
CA ASP A 59 -12.05 -5.57 7.86
C ASP A 59 -12.20 -7.05 8.23
N TYR A 60 -11.22 -7.60 8.95
CA TYR A 60 -11.19 -9.01 9.36
C TYR A 60 -11.72 -9.25 10.78
N THR A 61 -12.27 -8.24 11.46
CA THR A 61 -12.92 -8.42 12.77
C THR A 61 -14.31 -7.78 12.82
N GLN A 62 -14.41 -6.51 13.24
CA GLN A 62 -15.66 -5.81 13.49
C GLN A 62 -16.62 -5.84 12.28
N ASN A 63 -16.10 -5.66 11.06
CA ASN A 63 -16.92 -5.65 9.84
C ASN A 63 -17.49 -7.04 9.50
N LEU A 64 -16.86 -8.12 9.97
CA LEU A 64 -17.40 -9.48 9.86
C LEU A 64 -18.48 -9.78 10.91
N GLY A 65 -18.57 -8.97 11.97
CA GLY A 65 -19.54 -9.17 13.05
C GLY A 65 -19.32 -10.46 13.85
N THR A 66 -18.09 -10.99 13.88
CA THR A 66 -17.77 -12.26 14.54
C THR A 66 -16.38 -12.23 15.18
N THR A 67 -16.21 -13.03 16.24
CA THR A 67 -14.93 -13.35 16.88
C THR A 67 -14.51 -14.80 16.64
N GLN A 68 -15.26 -15.55 15.82
CA GLN A 68 -14.97 -16.95 15.52
C GLN A 68 -13.72 -17.04 14.63
N LYS A 69 -12.68 -17.68 15.16
CA LYS A 69 -11.38 -17.87 14.51
C LYS A 69 -11.52 -18.38 13.08
N GLU A 70 -12.31 -19.42 12.86
CA GLU A 70 -12.41 -20.11 11.57
C GLU A 70 -12.98 -19.19 10.49
N ILE A 71 -13.97 -18.35 10.85
CA ILE A 71 -14.58 -17.40 9.92
C ILE A 71 -13.58 -16.29 9.55
N ILE A 72 -12.84 -15.77 10.54
CA ILE A 72 -11.83 -14.74 10.31
C ILE A 72 -10.70 -15.28 9.42
N GLN A 73 -10.21 -16.48 9.71
CA GLN A 73 -9.16 -17.14 8.93
C GLN A 73 -9.60 -17.40 7.48
N GLN A 74 -10.83 -17.87 7.27
CA GLN A 74 -11.40 -18.04 5.93
C GLN A 74 -11.53 -16.72 5.17
N TYR A 75 -11.90 -15.64 5.86
CA TYR A 75 -11.97 -14.32 5.24
C TYR A 75 -10.59 -13.84 4.80
N ILE A 76 -9.58 -13.93 5.66
CA ILE A 76 -8.18 -13.55 5.33
C ILE A 76 -7.68 -14.37 4.14
N ASP A 77 -7.84 -15.69 4.14
CA ASP A 77 -7.40 -16.57 3.03
C ASP A 77 -8.09 -16.20 1.71
N LYS A 78 -9.41 -16.02 1.72
CA LYS A 78 -10.17 -15.65 0.53
C LYS A 78 -9.75 -14.29 0.00
N SER A 79 -9.59 -13.30 0.88
CA SER A 79 -9.16 -11.96 0.48
C SER A 79 -7.77 -11.96 -0.14
N PHE A 80 -6.80 -12.68 0.42
CA PHE A 80 -5.44 -12.74 -0.11
C PHE A 80 -5.42 -13.49 -1.45
N LYS A 81 -6.24 -14.54 -1.59
CA LYS A 81 -6.46 -15.19 -2.89
C LYS A 81 -6.96 -14.19 -3.93
N SER A 82 -7.98 -13.39 -3.62
CA SER A 82 -8.53 -12.39 -4.55
C SER A 82 -7.50 -11.32 -4.93
N VAL A 83 -6.67 -10.88 -3.98
CA VAL A 83 -5.55 -9.96 -4.27
C VAL A 83 -4.59 -10.57 -5.28
N LYS A 84 -4.17 -11.82 -5.08
CA LYS A 84 -3.29 -12.51 -6.01
C LYS A 84 -3.94 -12.71 -7.39
N GLU A 85 -5.19 -13.15 -7.43
CA GLU A 85 -5.92 -13.41 -8.67
C GLU A 85 -6.17 -12.14 -9.50
N ALA A 86 -6.21 -10.97 -8.86
CA ALA A 86 -6.31 -9.66 -9.50
C ALA A 86 -4.94 -9.06 -9.89
N ASN A 87 -3.86 -9.84 -9.84
CA ASN A 87 -2.48 -9.41 -10.11
C ASN A 87 -2.01 -8.26 -9.20
N CYS A 88 -2.57 -8.15 -7.98
CA CYS A 88 -1.97 -7.34 -6.92
C CYS A 88 -0.85 -8.13 -6.23
N ASN A 89 0.07 -7.43 -5.57
CA ASN A 89 1.32 -8.03 -5.09
C ASN A 89 1.63 -7.76 -3.60
N THR A 90 0.93 -6.82 -2.96
CA THR A 90 1.25 -6.39 -1.58
C THR A 90 0.01 -6.26 -0.71
N ILE A 91 0.06 -6.77 0.51
CA ILE A 91 -0.94 -6.54 1.57
C ILE A 91 -0.31 -5.70 2.68
N PHE A 92 -0.99 -4.61 3.05
CA PHE A 92 -0.73 -3.89 4.30
C PHE A 92 -1.74 -4.36 5.35
N PHE A 93 -1.33 -5.29 6.22
CA PHE A 93 -2.21 -5.98 7.17
C PHE A 93 -2.13 -5.33 8.54
N GLN A 94 -3.21 -4.72 9.04
CA GLN A 94 -3.15 -3.97 10.31
C GLN A 94 -3.02 -4.90 11.51
N VAL A 95 -1.96 -4.75 12.30
CA VAL A 95 -1.68 -5.59 13.47
C VAL A 95 -1.64 -4.83 14.80
N ARG A 96 -1.67 -3.49 14.73
CA ARG A 96 -1.70 -2.61 15.90
C ARG A 96 -2.60 -1.41 15.65
N GLY A 97 -3.56 -1.17 16.54
CA GLY A 97 -4.56 -0.12 16.41
C GLY A 97 -4.37 1.06 17.37
N ASN A 98 -4.51 0.79 18.67
CA ASN A 98 -4.57 1.84 19.70
C ASN A 98 -4.01 1.31 21.02
N GLY A 99 -2.74 0.92 21.01
CA GLY A 99 -2.08 0.27 22.14
C GLY A 99 -2.63 -1.13 22.43
N ASP A 100 -3.02 -1.86 21.38
CA ASP A 100 -3.51 -3.23 21.40
C ASP A 100 -3.03 -4.00 20.16
N ALA A 101 -2.88 -5.31 20.32
CA ALA A 101 -2.22 -6.19 19.36
C ALA A 101 -3.17 -7.23 18.73
N PHE A 102 -2.91 -7.54 17.46
CA PHE A 102 -3.51 -8.65 16.69
C PHE A 102 -2.47 -9.74 16.43
N TYR A 103 -1.61 -9.95 17.42
CA TYR A 103 -0.53 -10.91 17.46
C TYR A 103 -0.08 -11.07 18.93
N LYS A 104 0.68 -12.12 19.24
CA LYS A 104 1.15 -12.38 20.62
C LYS A 104 2.25 -11.40 21.04
N SER A 105 1.84 -10.28 21.61
CA SER A 105 2.75 -9.24 22.12
C SER A 105 3.10 -9.42 23.60
N SER A 106 4.35 -9.11 23.95
CA SER A 106 4.82 -8.94 25.32
C SER A 106 4.71 -7.50 25.83
N TYR A 107 4.40 -6.54 24.94
CA TYR A 107 4.31 -5.11 25.26
C TYR A 107 2.88 -4.58 25.31
N GLU A 108 1.98 -5.12 24.50
CA GLU A 108 0.60 -4.62 24.37
C GLU A 108 -0.42 -5.75 24.50
N PRO A 109 -1.58 -5.50 25.13
CA PRO A 109 -2.60 -6.53 25.30
C PRO A 109 -3.26 -6.90 23.97
N TRP A 110 -3.82 -8.11 23.90
CA TRP A 110 -4.69 -8.53 22.81
C TRP A 110 -5.86 -7.55 22.63
N SER A 111 -6.19 -7.25 21.37
CA SER A 111 -7.34 -6.39 21.08
C SER A 111 -8.66 -7.05 21.47
N HIS A 112 -9.57 -6.24 22.03
CA HIS A 112 -10.93 -6.67 22.30
C HIS A 112 -11.69 -7.08 21.03
N LEU A 113 -11.27 -6.63 19.85
CA LEU A 113 -11.90 -6.96 18.58
C LEU A 113 -11.80 -8.46 18.22
N LEU A 114 -10.89 -9.20 18.84
CA LEU A 114 -10.71 -10.63 18.60
C LEU A 114 -11.56 -11.52 19.50
N THR A 115 -12.02 -11.03 20.66
CA THR A 115 -12.67 -11.87 21.68
C THR A 115 -13.87 -11.22 22.38
N GLY A 116 -14.12 -9.93 22.14
CA GLY A 116 -15.04 -9.10 22.90
C GLY A 116 -14.46 -8.58 24.23
N THR A 117 -13.24 -8.97 24.62
CA THR A 117 -12.63 -8.57 25.90
C THR A 117 -11.17 -8.18 25.70
N LEU A 118 -10.81 -6.94 26.07
CA LEU A 118 -9.43 -6.45 25.96
C LEU A 118 -8.48 -7.31 26.79
N GLY A 119 -7.33 -7.69 26.21
CA GLY A 119 -6.30 -8.50 26.86
C GLY A 119 -6.60 -10.00 26.94
N LYS A 120 -7.78 -10.45 26.51
CA LYS A 120 -8.09 -11.88 26.46
C LYS A 120 -7.45 -12.53 25.22
N ASP A 121 -6.67 -13.57 25.44
CA ASP A 121 -6.05 -14.38 24.40
C ASP A 121 -7.14 -15.05 23.53
N PRO A 122 -7.13 -14.86 22.20
CA PRO A 122 -8.09 -15.48 21.29
C PRO A 122 -7.82 -16.96 21.01
N GLY A 123 -6.68 -17.52 21.45
CA GLY A 123 -6.26 -18.89 21.18
C GLY A 123 -5.63 -19.12 19.81
N TRP A 124 -5.29 -18.03 19.10
CA TRP A 124 -4.60 -18.05 17.81
C TRP A 124 -3.91 -16.70 17.53
N ASP A 125 -2.95 -16.67 16.60
CA ASP A 125 -2.23 -15.45 16.24
C ASP A 125 -2.63 -14.99 14.82
N PRO A 126 -3.35 -13.85 14.69
CA PRO A 126 -3.77 -13.33 13.39
C PRO A 126 -2.62 -12.92 12.46
N LEU A 127 -1.54 -12.35 12.97
CA LEU A 127 -0.38 -11.99 12.15
C LEU A 127 0.35 -13.23 11.66
N GLU A 128 0.56 -14.23 12.52
CA GLU A 128 1.18 -15.50 12.10
C GLU A 128 0.37 -16.16 10.97
N PHE A 129 -0.95 -16.23 11.13
CA PHE A 129 -1.83 -16.77 10.09
C PHE A 129 -1.72 -15.97 8.80
N ALA A 130 -1.76 -14.64 8.87
CA ALA A 130 -1.68 -13.78 7.69
C ALA A 130 -0.33 -13.92 6.95
N VAL A 131 0.80 -14.05 7.67
CA VAL A 131 2.13 -14.30 7.06
C VAL A 131 2.13 -15.62 6.28
N ILE A 132 1.63 -16.71 6.89
CA ILE A 132 1.53 -18.02 6.24
C ILE A 132 0.66 -17.94 4.98
N THR A 133 -0.48 -17.24 5.06
CA THR A 133 -1.39 -17.03 3.93
C THR A 133 -0.76 -16.18 2.82
N ALA A 134 -0.02 -15.12 3.15
CA ALA A 134 0.67 -14.30 2.17
C ALA A 134 1.73 -15.11 1.41
N ASN A 135 2.53 -15.90 2.14
CA ASN A 135 3.51 -16.81 1.56
C ASN A 135 2.86 -17.85 0.63
N LYS A 136 1.73 -18.44 1.04
CA LYS A 136 0.93 -19.37 0.21
C LYS A 136 0.54 -18.75 -1.15
N TYR A 137 0.17 -17.47 -1.18
CA TYR A 137 -0.26 -16.78 -2.40
C TYR A 137 0.87 -15.97 -3.08
N ASN A 138 2.10 -16.08 -2.59
CA ASN A 138 3.26 -15.33 -3.04
C ASN A 138 2.99 -13.81 -3.11
N LEU A 139 2.47 -13.26 -2.01
CA LEU A 139 2.23 -11.83 -1.78
C LEU A 139 3.26 -11.31 -0.78
N GLU A 140 3.61 -10.02 -0.88
CA GLU A 140 4.30 -9.34 0.21
C GLU A 140 3.31 -9.01 1.33
N LEU A 141 3.68 -9.25 2.59
CA LEU A 141 2.93 -8.80 3.76
C LEU A 141 3.72 -7.76 4.55
N HIS A 142 3.15 -6.57 4.62
CA HIS A 142 3.65 -5.47 5.43
C HIS A 142 2.78 -5.34 6.68
N ALA A 143 3.35 -5.56 7.86
CA ALA A 143 2.67 -5.39 9.13
C ALA A 143 2.37 -3.90 9.36
N TRP A 144 1.09 -3.54 9.25
CA TRP A 144 0.62 -2.18 9.40
C TRP A 144 0.34 -1.86 10.86
N ILE A 145 0.99 -0.81 11.37
CA ILE A 145 0.78 -0.31 12.71
C ILE A 145 0.29 1.14 12.67
N ASN A 146 -0.71 1.47 13.47
CA ASN A 146 -0.84 2.83 13.94
C ASN A 146 0.34 3.13 14.86
N THR A 147 0.95 4.30 14.76
CA THR A 147 2.22 4.61 15.46
C THR A 147 1.99 5.20 16.85
N PHE A 148 1.54 6.45 16.92
CA PHE A 148 1.34 7.16 18.18
C PHE A 148 -0.02 6.93 18.86
N PRO A 149 -1.11 6.54 18.17
CA PRO A 149 -2.35 6.17 18.85
C PRO A 149 -2.13 5.07 19.91
N CYS A 150 -2.64 5.31 21.12
CA CYS A 150 -2.42 4.48 22.30
C CYS A 150 -3.72 4.10 23.02
N TRP A 151 -4.85 4.74 22.70
CA TRP A 151 -6.17 4.37 23.20
C TRP A 151 -7.28 4.91 22.29
N ARG A 152 -8.44 4.24 22.32
CA ARG A 152 -9.68 4.70 21.69
C ARG A 152 -10.86 4.18 22.53
N GLY A 153 -11.62 5.10 23.11
CA GLY A 153 -12.74 4.78 23.99
C GLY A 153 -13.00 5.88 25.00
N THR A 154 -14.24 5.97 25.47
CA THR A 154 -14.70 6.96 26.47
C THR A 154 -14.42 6.54 27.91
N GLN A 155 -14.19 5.26 28.16
CA GLN A 155 -13.87 4.69 29.46
C GLN A 155 -12.38 4.35 29.58
N ASP A 156 -11.89 4.22 30.81
CA ASP A 156 -10.55 3.69 31.05
C ASP A 156 -10.46 2.22 30.62
N PRO A 157 -9.31 1.77 30.09
CA PRO A 157 -9.13 0.37 29.75
C PRO A 157 -9.23 -0.47 31.01
N ILE A 158 -9.86 -1.64 30.88
CA ILE A 158 -9.82 -2.66 31.93
C ILE A 158 -8.37 -3.09 32.18
N LYS A 159 -8.08 -3.60 33.38
CA LYS A 159 -6.74 -4.10 33.72
C LYS A 159 -6.43 -5.36 32.89
N THR A 160 -5.31 -5.33 32.17
CA THR A 160 -4.82 -6.42 31.31
C THR A 160 -3.42 -6.88 31.69
N THR A 161 -2.96 -8.00 31.11
CA THR A 161 -1.54 -8.41 31.12
C THR A 161 -1.10 -8.72 29.68
N PRO A 162 -0.08 -8.03 29.13
CA PRO A 162 0.59 -6.85 29.69
C PRO A 162 -0.39 -5.69 29.93
N LEU A 163 -0.01 -4.74 30.78
CA LEU A 163 -0.88 -3.59 31.09
C LEU A 163 -1.08 -2.75 29.83
N GLN A 164 -2.32 -2.29 29.62
CA GLN A 164 -2.63 -1.43 28.49
C GLN A 164 -1.77 -0.14 28.53
N PRO A 165 -1.06 0.24 27.44
CA PRO A 165 -0.06 1.31 27.46
C PRO A 165 -0.55 2.68 27.92
N TYR A 166 -1.78 3.09 27.58
CA TYR A 166 -2.37 4.34 28.06
C TYR A 166 -2.53 4.35 29.59
N SER A 167 -2.91 3.23 30.21
CA SER A 167 -2.97 3.12 31.68
C SER A 167 -1.60 2.96 32.32
N ALA A 168 -0.66 2.30 31.65
CA ALA A 168 0.69 2.11 32.16
C ALA A 168 1.50 3.41 32.19
N HIS A 169 1.27 4.28 31.21
CA HIS A 169 2.08 5.47 30.96
C HIS A 169 1.24 6.71 30.65
N PRO A 170 0.43 7.21 31.60
CA PRO A 170 -0.33 8.44 31.43
C PRO A 170 0.56 9.67 31.23
N ASP A 171 1.83 9.60 31.66
CA ASP A 171 2.86 10.62 31.48
C ASP A 171 3.40 10.72 30.04
N TRP A 172 3.05 9.77 29.17
CA TRP A 172 3.46 9.78 27.76
C TRP A 172 2.45 10.46 26.84
N LEU A 173 1.26 10.81 27.34
CA LEU A 173 0.17 11.33 26.51
C LEU A 173 0.51 12.71 25.94
N VAL A 174 0.01 12.98 24.73
CA VAL A 174 0.02 14.33 24.17
C VAL A 174 -0.86 15.24 25.04
N CYS A 175 -0.34 16.43 25.36
CA CYS A 175 -1.10 17.49 26.02
C CYS A 175 -1.36 18.70 25.10
N ASP A 176 -2.48 19.37 25.31
CA ASP A 176 -2.86 20.63 24.67
C ASP A 176 -2.03 21.83 25.19
N SER A 177 -2.26 23.04 24.68
CA SER A 177 -1.48 24.23 25.08
C SER A 177 -1.55 24.62 26.56
N ASN A 178 -2.51 24.07 27.32
CA ASN A 178 -2.63 24.28 28.76
C ASN A 178 -1.96 23.16 29.57
N GLY A 179 -1.28 22.22 28.91
CA GLY A 179 -0.68 21.05 29.53
C GLY A 179 -1.70 19.96 29.89
N VAL A 180 -2.94 20.04 29.39
CA VAL A 180 -3.98 19.05 29.67
C VAL A 180 -3.88 17.90 28.68
N ALA A 181 -3.78 16.67 29.20
CA ALA A 181 -3.72 15.46 28.39
C ALA A 181 -4.95 15.33 27.48
N MET A 182 -4.75 14.77 26.27
CA MET A 182 -5.83 14.47 25.33
C MET A 182 -7.00 13.75 26.02
N PRO A 183 -8.24 14.26 25.90
CA PRO A 183 -9.39 13.63 26.53
C PRO A 183 -9.74 12.31 25.84
N LYS A 184 -10.21 11.34 26.63
CA LYS A 184 -10.84 10.13 26.14
C LYS A 184 -12.07 10.46 25.27
N SER A 185 -12.24 9.73 24.18
CA SER A 185 -13.36 9.87 23.25
C SER A 185 -13.45 8.64 22.35
N ASP A 186 -14.41 8.62 21.42
CA ASP A 186 -14.48 7.62 20.37
C ASP A 186 -13.41 7.82 19.26
N HIS A 187 -12.59 8.86 19.39
CA HIS A 187 -11.38 9.09 18.59
C HIS A 187 -10.11 8.69 19.35
N TYR A 188 -8.98 8.66 18.64
CA TYR A 188 -7.70 8.25 19.21
C TYR A 188 -7.16 9.24 20.24
N VAL A 189 -6.69 8.70 21.36
CA VAL A 189 -5.72 9.33 22.25
C VAL A 189 -4.33 8.87 21.80
N SER A 190 -3.35 9.78 21.77
CA SER A 190 -2.00 9.48 21.28
C SER A 190 -0.93 9.74 22.32
N PHE A 191 0.14 8.96 22.25
CA PHE A 191 1.41 9.28 22.87
C PHE A 191 2.09 10.44 22.17
N SER A 192 2.88 11.21 22.93
CA SER A 192 3.63 12.33 22.43
C SER A 192 4.88 11.88 21.66
N PRO A 193 5.03 12.23 20.38
CA PRO A 193 6.28 12.01 19.65
C PRO A 193 7.49 12.64 20.35
N GLY A 194 7.28 13.71 21.12
CA GLY A 194 8.30 14.39 21.91
C GLY A 194 8.70 13.67 23.20
N ASN A 195 8.01 12.59 23.60
CA ASN A 195 8.43 11.75 24.71
C ASN A 195 9.33 10.60 24.22
N PRO A 196 10.63 10.54 24.62
CA PRO A 196 11.56 9.51 24.15
C PRO A 196 11.22 8.10 24.65
N ASP A 197 10.57 7.95 25.80
CA ASP A 197 10.20 6.62 26.31
C ASP A 197 8.96 6.07 25.62
N ALA A 198 8.02 6.95 25.21
CA ALA A 198 6.95 6.58 24.30
C ALA A 198 7.49 6.08 22.95
N ARG A 199 8.46 6.81 22.35
CA ARG A 199 9.14 6.35 21.13
C ARG A 199 9.83 5.01 21.32
N ARG A 200 10.51 4.81 22.45
CA ARG A 200 11.18 3.55 22.81
C ARG A 200 10.19 2.39 22.89
N HIS A 201 9.03 2.57 23.53
CA HIS A 201 7.98 1.55 23.62
C HIS A 201 7.50 1.13 22.23
N ILE A 202 7.14 2.09 21.37
CA ILE A 202 6.66 1.80 20.02
C ILE A 202 7.75 1.11 19.19
N ARG A 203 9.01 1.54 19.32
CA ARG A 203 10.13 0.85 18.67
C ARG A 203 10.29 -0.59 19.16
N ASN A 204 10.12 -0.85 20.46
CA ASN A 204 10.19 -2.21 20.98
C ASN A 204 9.06 -3.10 20.45
N VAL A 205 7.85 -2.55 20.30
CA VAL A 205 6.71 -3.21 19.64
C VAL A 205 7.05 -3.57 18.19
N VAL A 206 7.62 -2.63 17.42
CA VAL A 206 8.09 -2.89 16.04
C VAL A 206 9.14 -3.99 16.00
N MET A 207 10.13 -3.93 16.90
CA MET A 207 11.21 -4.91 16.97
C MET A 207 10.71 -6.30 17.35
N GLU A 208 9.71 -6.39 18.22
CA GLU A 208 9.04 -7.64 18.55
C GLU A 208 8.39 -8.26 17.32
N ILE A 209 7.69 -7.47 16.51
CA ILE A 209 7.08 -7.94 15.25
C ILE A 209 8.16 -8.45 14.30
N CYS A 210 9.19 -7.63 14.01
CA CYS A 210 10.27 -8.00 13.10
C CYS A 210 11.06 -9.25 13.54
N SER A 211 11.14 -9.51 14.85
CA SER A 211 11.92 -10.64 15.36
C SER A 211 11.10 -11.94 15.45
N LYS A 212 9.76 -11.85 15.49
CA LYS A 212 8.88 -13.01 15.68
C LYS A 212 8.21 -13.50 14.39
N TYR A 213 8.06 -12.63 13.38
CA TYR A 213 7.28 -12.94 12.18
C TYR A 213 8.10 -12.69 10.91
N ASP A 214 7.96 -13.59 9.94
CA ASP A 214 8.58 -13.51 8.61
C ASP A 214 7.79 -12.54 7.71
N ILE A 215 7.87 -11.26 8.02
CA ILE A 215 7.19 -10.17 7.29
C ILE A 215 8.09 -9.55 6.23
N ASP A 216 7.51 -9.10 5.12
CA ASP A 216 8.26 -8.37 4.08
C ASP A 216 8.47 -6.88 4.44
N GLY A 217 7.67 -6.33 5.36
CA GLY A 217 7.79 -4.92 5.75
C GLY A 217 7.02 -4.48 6.99
N ILE A 218 7.38 -3.30 7.50
CA ILE A 218 6.63 -2.53 8.49
C ILE A 218 6.01 -1.33 7.79
N HIS A 219 4.71 -1.13 7.99
CA HIS A 219 3.97 0.00 7.44
C HIS A 219 3.41 0.89 8.56
N PHE A 220 3.93 2.10 8.66
CA PHE A 220 3.52 3.07 9.68
C PHE A 220 2.33 3.90 9.21
N ASP A 221 1.23 3.90 9.95
CA ASP A 221 0.16 4.89 9.86
C ASP A 221 0.12 5.71 11.15
N TYR A 222 -0.55 6.87 11.12
CA TYR A 222 -0.61 7.81 12.24
C TYR A 222 0.78 8.13 12.82
N ILE A 223 1.82 8.12 11.98
CA ILE A 223 3.18 8.57 12.31
C ILE A 223 3.24 10.10 12.20
N ARG A 224 2.52 10.75 13.10
CA ARG A 224 2.28 12.19 13.13
C ARG A 224 1.66 12.61 14.46
N TYR A 225 1.58 13.92 14.70
CA TYR A 225 0.78 14.44 15.80
C TYR A 225 -0.74 14.33 15.51
N PRO A 226 -1.59 14.37 16.55
CA PRO A 226 -3.03 14.17 16.43
C PRO A 226 -3.77 15.23 15.60
N GLU A 227 -5.01 14.94 15.22
CA GLU A 227 -5.91 15.91 14.62
C GLU A 227 -6.12 17.14 15.53
N GLY A 228 -6.13 18.33 14.93
CA GLY A 228 -6.27 19.58 15.68
C GLY A 228 -5.00 20.03 16.41
N SER A 229 -3.82 19.48 16.07
CA SER A 229 -2.59 19.85 16.77
C SER A 229 -2.26 21.34 16.75
N THR A 230 -2.51 22.02 15.63
CA THR A 230 -2.31 23.47 15.55
C THR A 230 -3.37 24.27 16.30
N THR A 231 -4.62 23.82 16.33
CA THR A 231 -5.73 24.57 16.97
C THR A 231 -5.78 24.36 18.48
N LYS A 232 -5.46 23.16 18.97
CA LYS A 232 -5.41 22.82 20.38
C LYS A 232 -4.02 23.03 21.00
N GLY A 233 -2.98 23.20 20.18
CA GLY A 233 -1.60 23.25 20.63
C GLY A 233 -1.11 21.90 21.16
N TYR A 234 -1.46 20.79 20.51
CA TYR A 234 -0.98 19.47 20.94
C TYR A 234 0.53 19.36 20.77
N SER A 235 1.24 19.12 21.88
CA SER A 235 2.69 18.90 22.05
C SER A 235 3.24 19.47 23.38
N HIS A 236 2.40 20.04 24.26
CA HIS A 236 2.86 20.69 25.50
C HIS A 236 2.80 19.76 26.72
N ASP A 237 3.11 18.48 26.54
CA ASP A 237 3.43 17.63 27.68
C ASP A 237 4.75 18.10 28.31
N ALA A 238 4.90 17.93 29.62
CA ALA A 238 6.04 18.48 30.39
C ALA A 238 7.40 18.04 29.82
N VAL A 239 7.50 16.77 29.41
CA VAL A 239 8.73 16.21 28.83
C VAL A 239 9.08 16.91 27.52
N SER A 240 8.10 17.14 26.64
CA SER A 240 8.32 17.84 25.37
C SER A 240 8.76 19.30 25.59
N VAL A 241 8.09 20.03 26.49
CA VAL A 241 8.44 21.43 26.80
C VAL A 241 9.85 21.53 27.37
N ASP A 242 10.21 20.66 28.31
CA ASP A 242 11.55 20.64 28.90
C ASP A 242 12.63 20.32 27.86
N ARG A 243 12.37 19.35 26.98
CA ARG A 243 13.30 18.97 25.91
C ARG A 243 13.47 20.08 24.87
N PHE A 244 12.43 20.80 24.52
CA PHE A 244 12.54 21.92 23.58
C PHE A 244 13.37 23.08 24.13
N ASN A 245 13.21 23.40 25.42
CA ASN A 245 13.94 24.47 26.08
C ASN A 245 15.41 24.08 26.43
N SER A 246 15.74 22.80 26.35
CA SER A 246 17.09 22.30 26.65
C SER A 246 18.01 22.35 25.44
N ARG A 247 19.18 22.99 25.60
CA ARG A 247 20.26 22.98 24.59
C ARG A 247 20.76 21.57 24.21
N ARG A 248 20.58 20.59 25.11
CA ARG A 248 20.98 19.19 24.83
C ARG A 248 20.03 18.52 23.84
N SER A 249 18.74 18.82 23.94
CA SER A 249 17.67 18.16 23.16
C SER A 249 17.19 19.00 21.96
N ASN A 250 17.50 20.31 21.94
CA ASN A 250 17.30 21.20 20.80
C ASN A 250 18.59 22.01 20.51
N PRO A 251 19.70 21.33 20.11
CA PRO A 251 21.00 21.98 19.93
C PRO A 251 21.01 22.99 18.77
N LEU A 252 20.16 22.78 17.76
CA LEU A 252 20.04 23.65 16.59
C LEU A 252 19.10 24.84 16.81
N LYS A 253 18.48 24.96 18.00
CA LYS A 253 17.49 26.00 18.33
C LYS A 253 16.37 26.05 17.30
N LEU A 254 15.87 24.89 16.89
CA LEU A 254 14.68 24.78 16.05
C LEU A 254 13.51 25.52 16.71
N ASP A 255 12.64 26.11 15.91
CA ASP A 255 11.37 26.61 16.42
C ASP A 255 10.46 25.44 16.83
N TRP A 256 9.34 25.75 17.47
CA TRP A 256 8.46 24.71 18.03
C TRP A 256 7.87 23.78 16.95
N ALA A 257 7.60 24.28 15.74
CA ALA A 257 7.02 23.48 14.66
C ALA A 257 8.08 22.59 14.01
N ASP A 258 9.27 23.11 13.75
CA ASP A 258 10.41 22.34 13.26
C ASP A 258 10.87 21.30 14.28
N TRP A 259 10.89 21.66 15.56
CA TRP A 259 11.22 20.74 16.63
C TRP A 259 10.25 19.56 16.70
N GLN A 260 8.94 19.81 16.53
CA GLN A 260 7.92 18.75 16.46
C GLN A 260 8.09 17.84 15.24
N ARG A 261 8.32 18.40 14.04
CA ARG A 261 8.66 17.62 12.85
C ARG A 261 9.87 16.73 13.13
N GLU A 262 10.90 17.28 13.76
CA GLU A 262 12.11 16.55 14.11
C GLU A 262 11.86 15.42 15.12
N GLN A 263 10.87 15.52 16.01
CA GLN A 263 10.55 14.41 16.92
C GLN A 263 9.96 13.20 16.17
N VAL A 264 9.14 13.45 15.15
CA VAL A 264 8.60 12.39 14.28
C VAL A 264 9.71 11.83 13.38
N THR A 265 10.55 12.69 12.81
CA THR A 265 11.73 12.30 12.02
C THR A 265 12.73 11.47 12.84
N THR A 266 12.95 11.83 14.09
CA THR A 266 13.80 11.07 15.01
C THR A 266 13.21 9.67 15.26
N PHE A 267 11.90 9.57 15.49
CA PHE A 267 11.24 8.26 15.66
C PHE A 267 11.45 7.35 14.44
N ILE A 268 11.14 7.83 13.23
CA ILE A 268 11.25 7.00 12.02
C ILE A 268 12.71 6.60 11.76
N ALA A 269 13.67 7.48 12.02
CA ALA A 269 15.09 7.17 11.91
C ALA A 269 15.53 6.08 12.90
N GLU A 270 15.12 6.19 14.17
CA GLU A 270 15.38 5.17 15.19
C GLU A 270 14.73 3.82 14.81
N ALA A 271 13.48 3.83 14.35
CA ALA A 271 12.76 2.63 13.95
C ALA A 271 13.40 1.97 12.72
N TYR A 272 13.71 2.73 11.68
CA TYR A 272 14.37 2.23 10.47
C TYR A 272 15.70 1.54 10.77
N ASN A 273 16.54 2.17 11.59
CA ASN A 273 17.83 1.61 12.00
C ASN A 273 17.65 0.32 12.81
N ALA A 274 16.66 0.29 13.70
CA ALA A 274 16.38 -0.87 14.54
C ALA A 274 15.86 -2.04 13.69
N ILE A 275 14.89 -1.81 12.80
CA ILE A 275 14.36 -2.81 11.85
C ILE A 275 15.49 -3.38 10.99
N THR A 276 16.29 -2.52 10.38
CA THR A 276 17.41 -2.93 9.51
C THR A 276 18.46 -3.76 10.26
N SER A 277 18.62 -3.51 11.56
CA SER A 277 19.53 -4.30 12.41
C SER A 277 18.99 -5.69 12.75
N VAL A 278 17.67 -5.88 12.74
CA VAL A 278 17.04 -7.22 12.87
C VAL A 278 17.18 -7.97 11.57
N ASP A 279 16.71 -7.36 10.49
CA ASP A 279 16.74 -7.92 9.16
C ASP A 279 16.73 -6.78 8.11
N PRO A 280 17.81 -6.64 7.31
CA PRO A 280 17.88 -5.59 6.32
C PRO A 280 16.87 -5.76 5.17
N SER A 281 16.23 -6.93 5.01
CA SER A 281 15.20 -7.15 3.99
C SER A 281 13.85 -6.51 4.33
N ILE A 282 13.54 -6.33 5.61
CA ILE A 282 12.26 -5.78 6.05
C ILE A 282 12.15 -4.34 5.57
N LYS A 283 11.18 -4.09 4.69
CA LYS A 283 10.93 -2.78 4.08
C LYS A 283 10.24 -1.85 5.07
N VAL A 284 10.54 -0.55 5.02
CA VAL A 284 9.89 0.46 5.86
C VAL A 284 9.07 1.41 5.01
N SER A 285 7.76 1.43 5.23
CA SER A 285 6.84 2.33 4.52
C SER A 285 5.95 3.12 5.47
N ALA A 286 5.33 4.19 4.98
CA ALA A 286 4.40 4.97 5.79
C ALA A 286 3.19 5.49 4.99
N ALA A 287 2.01 5.33 5.58
CA ALA A 287 0.80 6.07 5.20
C ALA A 287 0.94 7.53 5.68
N VAL A 288 0.90 8.45 4.72
CA VAL A 288 1.04 9.89 4.98
C VAL A 288 -0.14 10.66 4.42
N LEU A 289 -0.38 11.88 4.90
CA LEU A 289 -1.47 12.70 4.35
C LEU A 289 -1.22 12.99 2.86
N GLY A 290 -2.22 12.73 2.01
CA GLY A 290 -2.12 12.98 0.56
C GLY A 290 -1.81 14.43 0.22
N ASN A 291 -2.30 15.38 1.02
CA ASN A 291 -1.86 16.76 0.97
C ASN A 291 -0.61 16.96 1.83
N TYR A 292 0.58 17.04 1.21
CA TYR A 292 1.84 17.26 1.94
C TYR A 292 1.88 18.64 2.60
N ASN A 293 1.73 19.74 1.84
CA ASN A 293 1.86 21.10 2.36
C ASN A 293 0.94 22.17 1.72
N MET A 294 0.00 21.81 0.83
CA MET A 294 -0.95 22.77 0.26
C MET A 294 -1.94 23.29 1.32
N PRO A 295 -2.61 24.45 1.07
CA PRO A 295 -3.61 24.99 1.99
C PRO A 295 -4.66 23.97 2.46
N GLY A 296 -5.16 24.20 3.67
CA GLY A 296 -6.10 23.30 4.36
C GLY A 296 -5.41 22.28 5.26
N TRP A 297 -6.04 21.13 5.45
CA TRP A 297 -5.46 20.01 6.19
C TRP A 297 -4.30 19.39 5.42
N ASN A 298 -3.11 19.32 6.01
CA ASN A 298 -1.90 18.82 5.36
C ASN A 298 -0.88 18.22 6.36
N GLY A 299 0.03 17.40 5.85
CA GLY A 299 1.05 16.70 6.62
C GLY A 299 2.00 17.65 7.34
N TYR A 300 2.66 18.53 6.59
CA TYR A 300 3.81 19.31 7.06
C TYR A 300 3.45 20.35 8.13
N ASN A 301 2.37 21.11 7.92
CA ASN A 301 2.02 22.26 8.75
C ASN A 301 0.98 21.96 9.83
N LYS A 302 0.15 20.92 9.66
CA LYS A 302 -0.99 20.68 10.58
C LYS A 302 -0.77 19.55 11.56
N VAL A 303 0.08 18.58 11.20
CA VAL A 303 0.37 17.37 12.00
C VAL A 303 1.85 17.01 12.05
N TYR A 304 2.70 17.90 11.54
CA TYR A 304 4.16 17.79 11.59
C TYR A 304 4.70 16.49 10.96
N GLN A 305 4.03 16.01 9.91
CA GLN A 305 4.36 14.80 9.17
C GLN A 305 5.23 15.13 7.95
N ASP A 306 6.53 15.27 8.16
CA ASP A 306 7.48 15.64 7.10
C ASP A 306 8.09 14.41 6.39
N ALA A 307 7.28 13.73 5.58
CA ALA A 307 7.71 12.50 4.93
C ALA A 307 8.78 12.69 3.84
N ALA A 308 8.84 13.88 3.23
CA ALA A 308 9.91 14.21 2.27
C ALA A 308 11.27 14.20 2.96
N ARG A 309 11.35 14.76 4.17
CA ARG A 309 12.55 14.74 5.00
C ARG A 309 12.99 13.31 5.33
N TRP A 310 12.06 12.38 5.57
CA TRP A 310 12.39 10.98 5.88
C TRP A 310 13.05 10.27 4.68
N ALA A 311 12.58 10.55 3.47
CA ALA A 311 13.22 10.06 2.23
C ALA A 311 14.61 10.67 2.05
N GLU A 312 14.74 11.99 2.23
CA GLU A 312 16.00 12.73 2.09
C GLU A 312 17.11 12.18 3.00
N ILE A 313 16.80 11.77 4.23
CA ILE A 313 17.78 11.15 5.15
C ILE A 313 17.94 9.63 4.98
N GLY A 314 17.23 9.03 4.02
CA GLY A 314 17.26 7.59 3.78
C GLY A 314 16.77 6.75 4.96
N LYS A 315 15.70 7.21 5.64
CA LYS A 315 15.08 6.51 6.78
C LYS A 315 13.66 6.03 6.51
N ILE A 316 13.30 5.91 5.23
CA ILE A 316 12.09 5.26 4.76
C ILE A 316 12.37 4.65 3.39
N ASP A 317 11.77 3.50 3.09
CA ASP A 317 11.92 2.81 1.81
C ASP A 317 10.81 3.19 0.82
N MET A 318 9.60 3.52 1.31
CA MET A 318 8.46 3.89 0.47
C MET A 318 7.49 4.83 1.16
N ILE A 319 6.95 5.80 0.42
CA ILE A 319 5.93 6.73 0.91
C ILE A 319 4.58 6.39 0.26
N VAL A 320 3.52 6.34 1.07
CA VAL A 320 2.18 5.95 0.62
C VAL A 320 1.18 7.07 0.95
N PRO A 321 1.06 8.13 0.12
CA PRO A 321 0.18 9.25 0.43
C PRO A 321 -1.30 8.91 0.27
N MET A 322 -2.10 9.17 1.29
CA MET A 322 -3.55 8.96 1.31
C MET A 322 -4.28 10.03 0.50
N THR A 323 -4.47 9.80 -0.79
CA THR A 323 -5.06 10.75 -1.76
C THR A 323 -6.56 10.59 -1.93
N TYR A 324 -7.29 10.43 -0.82
CA TYR A 324 -8.71 10.06 -0.78
C TYR A 324 -9.65 11.23 -1.11
N SER A 325 -9.52 11.78 -2.31
CA SER A 325 -10.31 12.90 -2.78
C SER A 325 -10.76 12.65 -4.20
N SER A 326 -12.00 13.05 -4.53
CA SER A 326 -12.51 12.89 -5.88
C SER A 326 -11.64 13.61 -6.91
N ARG A 327 -11.36 12.93 -8.01
CA ARG A 327 -10.72 13.45 -9.21
C ARG A 327 -11.50 14.59 -9.86
N LYS A 328 -12.82 14.68 -9.65
CA LYS A 328 -13.71 15.66 -10.30
C LYS A 328 -13.42 17.10 -9.91
N ASN A 329 -12.88 17.32 -8.71
CA ASN A 329 -12.54 18.66 -8.21
C ASN A 329 -11.06 19.03 -8.43
N GLY A 330 -10.28 18.19 -9.12
CA GLY A 330 -8.86 18.43 -9.39
C GLY A 330 -7.92 18.21 -8.20
N ARG A 331 -8.43 17.94 -6.99
CA ARG A 331 -7.64 17.83 -5.77
C ARG A 331 -6.79 16.57 -5.77
N PHE A 332 -7.31 15.45 -6.25
CA PHE A 332 -6.56 14.21 -6.45
C PHE A 332 -5.31 14.45 -7.30
N GLN A 333 -5.51 15.00 -8.50
CA GLN A 333 -4.45 15.27 -9.47
C GLN A 333 -3.42 16.26 -8.91
N SER A 334 -3.87 17.26 -8.14
CA SER A 334 -2.99 18.22 -7.48
C SER A 334 -2.10 17.55 -6.43
N MET A 335 -2.64 16.59 -5.66
CA MET A 335 -1.86 15.86 -4.66
C MET A 335 -0.80 14.96 -5.30
N ILE A 336 -1.15 14.16 -6.31
CA ILE A 336 -0.16 13.27 -6.97
C ILE A 336 0.93 14.07 -7.70
N LYS A 337 0.57 15.21 -8.31
CA LYS A 337 1.54 16.13 -8.94
C LYS A 337 2.47 16.76 -7.91
N LEU A 338 1.95 17.16 -6.74
CA LEU A 338 2.75 17.68 -5.64
C LEU A 338 3.76 16.62 -5.18
N TRP A 339 3.31 15.40 -4.88
CA TRP A 339 4.23 14.34 -4.45
C TRP A 339 5.32 14.04 -5.46
N LYS A 340 4.99 14.06 -6.75
CA LYS A 340 5.97 13.87 -7.83
C LYS A 340 6.96 15.03 -7.94
N SER A 341 6.58 16.26 -7.56
CA SER A 341 7.42 17.45 -7.71
C SER A 341 8.30 17.77 -6.51
N LEU A 342 8.10 17.10 -5.37
CA LEU A 342 8.94 17.26 -4.20
C LEU A 342 10.39 16.85 -4.54
N GLN A 343 11.33 17.75 -4.25
CA GLN A 343 12.76 17.55 -4.47
C GLN A 343 13.30 16.47 -3.52
N ASN A 344 14.38 15.80 -3.92
CA ASN A 344 15.14 14.87 -3.07
C ASN A 344 14.35 13.66 -2.55
N ILE A 345 13.27 13.26 -3.22
CA ILE A 345 12.60 11.98 -2.97
C ILE A 345 13.12 10.93 -3.95
N ASP A 346 14.10 10.15 -3.52
CA ASP A 346 14.67 9.00 -4.22
C ASP A 346 14.02 7.68 -3.81
N ARG A 347 12.76 7.74 -3.35
CA ARG A 347 11.97 6.61 -2.87
C ARG A 347 10.70 6.44 -3.70
N PRO A 348 10.22 5.19 -3.90
CA PRO A 348 8.90 4.92 -4.43
C PRO A 348 7.81 5.69 -3.68
N ILE A 349 6.95 6.34 -4.45
CA ILE A 349 5.72 6.96 -3.95
C ILE A 349 4.56 6.22 -4.60
N THR A 350 3.66 5.68 -3.77
CA THR A 350 2.52 4.87 -4.20
C THR A 350 1.23 5.42 -3.59
N PRO A 351 0.49 6.29 -4.28
CA PRO A 351 -0.71 6.91 -3.70
C PRO A 351 -1.78 5.90 -3.27
N GLY A 352 -2.38 6.18 -2.12
CA GLY A 352 -3.54 5.48 -1.59
C GLY A 352 -4.83 5.97 -2.23
N LEU A 353 -5.63 5.05 -2.79
CA LEU A 353 -6.88 5.33 -3.49
C LEU A 353 -8.11 5.00 -2.62
N GLY A 354 -9.13 5.83 -2.77
CA GLY A 354 -10.29 5.95 -1.90
C GLY A 354 -11.44 4.95 -2.10
N VAL A 355 -11.19 3.65 -2.30
CA VAL A 355 -12.21 2.70 -2.81
C VAL A 355 -13.46 2.57 -1.93
N TRP A 356 -13.36 2.77 -0.61
CA TRP A 356 -14.52 2.71 0.31
C TRP A 356 -15.44 3.93 0.18
N THR A 357 -14.94 5.04 -0.38
CA THR A 357 -15.66 6.31 -0.37
C THR A 357 -15.88 6.93 -1.75
N LEU A 358 -15.16 6.49 -2.78
CA LEU A 358 -15.28 7.02 -4.15
C LEU A 358 -15.93 6.00 -5.09
N PRO A 359 -16.60 6.45 -6.16
CA PRO A 359 -17.09 5.56 -7.20
C PRO A 359 -15.95 4.73 -7.81
N PHE A 360 -16.17 3.43 -7.97
CA PHE A 360 -15.12 2.53 -8.44
C PHE A 360 -14.62 2.86 -9.86
N SER A 361 -15.50 3.36 -10.75
CA SER A 361 -15.09 3.84 -12.07
C SER A 361 -14.07 4.98 -11.99
N GLU A 362 -14.18 5.84 -10.99
CA GLU A 362 -13.24 6.94 -10.76
C GLU A 362 -11.90 6.42 -10.21
N ILE A 363 -11.91 5.37 -9.39
CA ILE A 363 -10.68 4.66 -8.96
C ILE A 363 -9.90 4.13 -10.16
N LEU A 364 -10.57 3.53 -11.15
CA LEU A 364 -9.88 3.00 -12.35
C LEU A 364 -9.16 4.10 -13.13
N GLU A 365 -9.78 5.28 -13.22
CA GLU A 365 -9.16 6.43 -13.88
C GLU A 365 -8.06 7.08 -13.00
N GLU A 366 -8.20 7.05 -11.67
CA GLU A 366 -7.13 7.46 -10.74
C GLU A 366 -5.86 6.60 -10.88
N ILE A 367 -6.00 5.30 -11.18
CA ILE A 367 -4.86 4.43 -11.52
C ILE A 367 -4.13 4.95 -12.76
N ASP A 368 -4.86 5.34 -13.81
CA ASP A 368 -4.27 5.88 -15.03
C ASP A 368 -3.56 7.22 -14.77
N ASP A 369 -4.15 8.11 -13.97
CA ASP A 369 -3.51 9.36 -13.58
C ASP A 369 -2.19 9.13 -12.85
N VAL A 370 -2.14 8.17 -11.92
CA VAL A 370 -0.92 7.84 -11.17
C VAL A 370 0.16 7.32 -12.12
N ARG A 371 -0.19 6.41 -13.05
CA ARG A 371 0.74 5.93 -14.09
C ARG A 371 1.26 7.07 -14.97
N ASN A 372 0.38 7.98 -15.39
CA ASN A 372 0.73 9.13 -16.22
C ASN A 372 1.68 10.12 -15.51
N THR A 373 1.71 10.15 -14.18
CA THR A 373 2.70 10.93 -13.41
C THR A 373 4.05 10.23 -13.24
N GLY A 374 4.16 8.94 -13.58
CA GLY A 374 5.35 8.13 -13.35
C GLY A 374 5.62 7.88 -11.86
N LEU A 375 4.55 7.76 -11.06
CA LEU A 375 4.62 7.26 -9.68
C LEU A 375 4.63 5.73 -9.68
N SER A 376 5.07 5.12 -8.57
CA SER A 376 5.55 3.73 -8.57
C SER A 376 4.45 2.67 -8.34
N GLY A 377 3.19 3.08 -8.32
CA GLY A 377 2.06 2.20 -8.09
C GLY A 377 0.96 2.82 -7.25
N VAL A 378 0.00 2.00 -6.81
CA VAL A 378 -1.20 2.40 -6.08
C VAL A 378 -1.48 1.47 -4.92
N VAL A 379 -2.14 1.99 -3.89
CA VAL A 379 -2.63 1.18 -2.78
C VAL A 379 -4.12 1.40 -2.59
N LEU A 380 -4.90 0.33 -2.64
CA LEU A 380 -6.35 0.39 -2.50
C LEU A 380 -6.70 0.32 -1.02
N PHE A 381 -7.31 1.37 -0.48
CA PHE A 381 -8.03 1.26 0.79
C PHE A 381 -9.52 1.18 0.46
N ALA A 382 -10.34 0.33 1.08
CA ALA A 382 -10.00 -0.78 1.97
C ALA A 382 -10.35 -2.13 1.34
N MET A 383 -9.73 -3.21 1.81
CA MET A 383 -9.97 -4.59 1.36
C MET A 383 -11.47 -4.94 1.34
N SER A 384 -12.20 -4.57 2.39
CA SER A 384 -13.63 -4.89 2.50
C SER A 384 -14.53 -4.17 1.48
N SER A 385 -13.98 -3.19 0.73
CA SER A 385 -14.68 -2.47 -0.33
C SER A 385 -14.42 -3.04 -1.72
N LEU A 386 -13.73 -4.17 -1.85
CA LEU A 386 -13.47 -4.84 -3.11
C LEU A 386 -14.24 -6.16 -3.14
N ASP A 387 -15.43 -6.12 -3.75
CA ASP A 387 -16.22 -7.32 -4.06
C ASP A 387 -15.65 -8.05 -5.29
N SER A 388 -16.21 -9.22 -5.61
CA SER A 388 -15.76 -10.02 -6.76
C SER A 388 -15.79 -9.24 -8.08
N ALA A 389 -16.81 -8.41 -8.31
CA ALA A 389 -16.93 -7.64 -9.56
C ALA A 389 -15.84 -6.56 -9.68
N ARG A 390 -15.48 -5.92 -8.56
CA ARG A 390 -14.38 -4.95 -8.52
C ARG A 390 -13.02 -5.61 -8.72
N TRP A 391 -12.79 -6.79 -8.12
CA TRP A 391 -11.58 -7.57 -8.38
C TRP A 391 -11.46 -7.98 -9.85
N ASP A 392 -12.56 -8.48 -10.43
CA ASP A 392 -12.61 -8.86 -11.84
C ASP A 392 -12.36 -7.64 -12.75
N SER A 393 -12.93 -6.48 -12.43
CA SER A 393 -12.70 -5.25 -13.20
C SER A 393 -11.24 -4.77 -13.08
N LEU A 394 -10.62 -4.78 -11.90
CA LEU A 394 -9.18 -4.49 -11.76
C LEU A 394 -8.36 -5.40 -12.67
N LYS A 395 -8.57 -6.71 -12.54
CA LYS A 395 -7.86 -7.72 -13.33
C LYS A 395 -8.05 -7.50 -14.83
N ASN A 396 -9.28 -7.28 -15.28
CA ASN A 396 -9.58 -7.24 -16.70
C ASN A 396 -9.29 -5.87 -17.35
N GLU A 397 -9.20 -4.79 -16.58
CA GLU A 397 -9.11 -3.43 -17.15
C GLU A 397 -7.79 -2.71 -16.86
N ARG A 398 -7.16 -2.90 -15.70
CA ARG A 398 -5.95 -2.15 -15.31
C ARG A 398 -4.79 -3.01 -14.85
N PHE A 399 -5.05 -4.20 -14.31
CA PHE A 399 -4.07 -5.16 -13.81
C PHE A 399 -4.10 -6.46 -14.64
N GLN A 400 -4.25 -6.35 -15.96
CA GLN A 400 -4.36 -7.49 -16.89
C GLN A 400 -3.18 -8.46 -16.80
N TYR A 401 -1.99 -7.91 -16.61
CA TYR A 401 -0.76 -8.68 -16.51
C TYR A 401 -0.17 -8.58 -15.12
N PRO A 402 0.57 -9.61 -14.65
CA PRO A 402 1.33 -9.52 -13.41
C PRO A 402 2.28 -8.32 -13.39
N ALA A 403 2.58 -7.83 -12.19
CA ALA A 403 3.61 -6.81 -11.98
C ALA A 403 4.38 -7.11 -10.69
N ILE A 404 5.66 -6.78 -10.69
CA ILE A 404 6.54 -6.88 -9.53
C ILE A 404 6.62 -5.51 -8.82
N PRO A 405 6.83 -5.46 -7.50
CA PRO A 405 6.97 -4.19 -6.81
C PRO A 405 8.23 -3.40 -7.27
N PRO A 406 8.31 -2.09 -6.95
CA PRO A 406 9.50 -1.29 -7.21
C PRO A 406 10.75 -1.88 -6.55
N ALA A 407 11.89 -1.80 -7.24
CA ALA A 407 13.18 -2.17 -6.70
C ALA A 407 13.64 -1.15 -5.63
N LEU A 408 14.35 -1.63 -4.61
CA LEU A 408 14.93 -0.80 -3.53
C LEU A 408 16.46 -1.00 -3.50
N PRO A 409 17.21 -0.44 -4.46
CA PRO A 409 18.63 -0.75 -4.66
C PRO A 409 19.55 -0.30 -3.51
N TRP A 410 19.07 0.53 -2.58
CA TRP A 410 19.84 0.92 -1.40
C TRP A 410 19.78 -0.11 -0.26
N LYS A 411 18.88 -1.10 -0.32
CA LYS A 411 18.72 -2.10 0.75
C LYS A 411 19.90 -3.06 0.80
N PHE A 412 20.45 -3.40 -0.36
CA PHE A 412 21.57 -4.33 -0.48
C PHE A 412 22.65 -3.76 -1.37
N ARG A 413 23.91 -4.02 -1.03
CA ARG A 413 25.08 -3.59 -1.82
C ARG A 413 25.50 -4.60 -2.88
N GLU A 414 25.15 -5.87 -2.67
CA GLU A 414 25.51 -6.96 -3.56
C GLU A 414 24.44 -7.14 -4.63
N ASP A 415 24.87 -7.33 -5.87
CA ASP A 415 23.98 -7.62 -6.98
C ASP A 415 23.27 -8.97 -6.79
N VAL A 416 22.06 -9.05 -7.33
CA VAL A 416 21.28 -10.28 -7.33
C VAL A 416 21.94 -11.30 -8.27
N PRO A 417 22.23 -12.54 -7.82
CA PRO A 417 22.80 -13.57 -8.65
C PRO A 417 21.94 -13.87 -9.86
N VAL A 418 22.60 -14.02 -11.01
CA VAL A 418 21.95 -14.33 -12.28
C VAL A 418 21.61 -15.82 -12.30
N PRO A 419 20.40 -16.22 -12.72
CA PRO A 419 20.10 -17.62 -13.01
C PRO A 419 21.01 -18.17 -14.11
N GLU A 420 21.59 -19.35 -13.88
CA GLU A 420 22.51 -20.05 -14.77
C GLU A 420 21.93 -21.41 -15.17
N ASN A 421 22.56 -22.06 -16.15
CA ASN A 421 22.16 -23.38 -16.66
C ASN A 421 20.65 -23.46 -17.00
N CYS A 422 20.13 -22.39 -17.60
CA CYS A 422 18.71 -22.25 -17.90
C CYS A 422 18.31 -23.11 -19.11
N SER A 423 17.65 -24.25 -18.86
CA SER A 423 17.19 -25.15 -19.92
C SER A 423 15.68 -25.28 -19.98
N LEU A 424 15.19 -25.49 -21.19
CA LEU A 424 13.79 -25.72 -21.50
C LEU A 424 13.67 -27.07 -22.19
N SER A 425 12.93 -27.99 -21.59
CA SER A 425 12.66 -29.31 -22.17
C SER A 425 11.17 -29.60 -22.25
N PHE A 426 10.79 -30.48 -23.18
CA PHE A 426 9.42 -30.91 -23.38
C PHE A 426 9.31 -32.39 -23.03
N MET A 427 8.55 -32.73 -21.99
CA MET A 427 8.38 -34.10 -21.51
C MET A 427 6.92 -34.35 -21.14
N ASN A 428 6.34 -35.45 -21.63
CA ASN A 428 4.98 -35.89 -21.28
C ASN A 428 3.91 -34.79 -21.42
N GLU A 429 3.90 -34.06 -22.54
CA GLU A 429 2.98 -32.93 -22.80
C GLU A 429 3.15 -31.74 -21.85
N LYS A 430 4.29 -31.65 -21.18
CA LYS A 430 4.65 -30.55 -20.28
C LYS A 430 5.90 -29.84 -20.74
N LEU A 431 5.90 -28.52 -20.57
CA LEU A 431 7.08 -27.69 -20.75
C LEU A 431 7.74 -27.51 -19.38
N VAL A 432 9.00 -27.91 -19.28
CA VAL A 432 9.78 -27.91 -18.03
C VAL A 432 10.90 -26.89 -18.15
N PHE A 433 10.87 -25.90 -17.27
CA PHE A 433 11.91 -24.89 -17.10
C PHE A 433 12.82 -25.34 -15.96
N ASN A 434 14.13 -25.40 -16.20
CA ASN A 434 15.13 -25.68 -15.17
C ASN A 434 16.18 -24.57 -15.16
N TRP A 435 16.65 -24.21 -13.98
CA TRP A 435 17.76 -23.28 -13.80
C TRP A 435 18.48 -23.56 -12.48
N GLN A 436 19.63 -22.93 -12.29
CA GLN A 436 20.34 -22.94 -11.03
C GLN A 436 20.71 -21.52 -10.67
N THR A 437 20.73 -21.19 -9.38
CA THR A 437 21.17 -19.86 -8.94
C THR A 437 22.12 -20.02 -7.78
N LYS A 438 23.23 -19.29 -7.83
CA LYS A 438 24.14 -19.25 -6.69
C LYS A 438 23.43 -18.66 -5.48
N ALA A 439 23.31 -19.44 -4.42
CA ALA A 439 22.70 -18.98 -3.18
C ALA A 439 23.41 -17.73 -2.65
N LEU A 440 22.61 -16.72 -2.29
CA LEU A 440 23.11 -15.57 -1.56
C LEU A 440 23.47 -16.00 -0.13
N LYS A 441 24.64 -15.57 0.35
CA LYS A 441 25.16 -15.96 1.67
C LYS A 441 24.76 -14.99 2.78
N ASN A 442 24.23 -13.83 2.43
CA ASN A 442 23.91 -12.75 3.37
C ASN A 442 22.47 -12.82 3.84
N ARG A 443 22.26 -12.62 5.15
CA ARG A 443 20.92 -12.54 5.75
C ARG A 443 20.13 -11.39 5.11
N GLY A 444 18.89 -11.65 4.71
CA GLY A 444 17.98 -10.67 4.12
C GLY A 444 18.14 -10.46 2.61
N ASN A 445 19.35 -10.49 2.06
CA ASN A 445 19.54 -10.47 0.60
C ASN A 445 19.41 -11.91 0.07
N PHE A 446 18.22 -12.48 0.03
CA PHE A 446 17.97 -13.81 -0.54
C PHE A 446 17.08 -13.71 -1.77
N ILE A 447 17.11 -14.74 -2.63
CA ILE A 447 16.21 -14.78 -3.78
C ILE A 447 14.79 -14.98 -3.27
N ARG A 448 13.96 -13.95 -3.41
CA ARG A 448 12.55 -13.97 -3.00
C ARG A 448 11.68 -14.55 -4.10
N ASN A 449 11.98 -14.23 -5.36
CA ASN A 449 11.23 -14.69 -6.53
C ASN A 449 12.14 -14.89 -7.75
N TYR A 450 11.71 -15.74 -8.68
CA TYR A 450 12.17 -15.76 -10.05
C TYR A 450 11.08 -15.23 -10.98
N ILE A 451 11.46 -14.45 -11.98
CA ILE A 451 10.53 -13.96 -13.00
C ILE A 451 10.85 -14.66 -14.31
N ILE A 452 9.89 -15.41 -14.84
CA ILE A 452 9.98 -15.91 -16.21
C ILE A 452 9.29 -14.90 -17.12
N TYR A 453 10.03 -14.41 -18.11
CA TYR A 453 9.50 -13.60 -19.19
C TYR A 453 9.33 -14.42 -20.46
N SER A 454 8.45 -13.96 -21.35
CA SER A 454 8.17 -14.58 -22.63
C SER A 454 8.11 -13.55 -23.75
N SER A 455 8.71 -13.86 -24.90
CA SER A 455 8.78 -12.98 -26.07
C SER A 455 8.65 -13.75 -27.38
N GLN A 456 8.24 -13.01 -28.42
CA GLN A 456 8.27 -13.45 -29.82
C GLN A 456 9.64 -13.26 -30.48
N SER A 457 10.51 -12.48 -29.83
CA SER A 457 11.82 -12.11 -30.35
C SER A 457 12.92 -12.73 -29.51
N ASP A 458 14.15 -12.72 -30.02
CA ASP A 458 15.35 -13.15 -29.29
C ASP A 458 15.79 -12.17 -28.18
N SER A 459 14.91 -11.23 -27.83
CA SER A 459 15.04 -10.28 -26.74
C SER A 459 13.68 -10.09 -26.08
N VAL A 460 13.65 -9.59 -24.85
CA VAL A 460 12.42 -9.30 -24.12
C VAL A 460 12.43 -7.88 -23.57
N ASP A 461 11.29 -7.19 -23.71
CA ASP A 461 11.05 -5.93 -23.03
C ASP A 461 10.55 -6.22 -21.61
N THR A 462 11.43 -6.01 -20.63
CA THR A 462 11.10 -6.21 -19.21
C THR A 462 10.40 -5.03 -18.57
N THR A 463 10.08 -3.98 -19.33
CA THR A 463 9.26 -2.85 -18.85
C THR A 463 7.76 -3.07 -19.07
N ASP A 464 7.39 -3.96 -20.00
CA ASP A 464 6.01 -4.35 -20.28
C ASP A 464 5.59 -5.55 -19.42
N GLY A 465 4.52 -5.39 -18.64
CA GLY A 465 3.93 -6.47 -17.84
C GLY A 465 3.44 -7.64 -18.69
N SER A 466 3.07 -7.43 -19.95
CA SER A 466 2.63 -8.50 -20.88
C SER A 466 3.74 -9.53 -21.19
N SER A 467 4.99 -9.16 -20.94
CA SER A 467 6.16 -10.03 -21.04
C SER A 467 6.27 -10.98 -19.85
N ILE A 468 5.73 -10.63 -18.67
CA ILE A 468 5.81 -11.49 -17.47
C ILE A 468 4.91 -12.71 -17.67
N PHE A 469 5.54 -13.87 -17.80
CA PHE A 469 4.87 -15.16 -17.95
C PHE A 469 4.54 -15.78 -16.59
N ALA A 470 5.50 -15.77 -15.66
CA ALA A 470 5.31 -16.31 -14.32
C ALA A 470 6.17 -15.58 -13.28
N ILE A 471 5.64 -15.48 -12.05
CA ILE A 471 6.36 -15.03 -10.86
C ILE A 471 6.39 -16.20 -9.88
N ILE A 472 7.59 -16.74 -9.65
CA ILE A 472 7.78 -18.02 -8.99
C ILE A 472 8.52 -17.79 -7.67
N PRO A 473 8.12 -18.42 -6.55
CA PRO A 473 8.86 -18.33 -5.30
C PRO A 473 10.34 -18.70 -5.43
N GLY A 474 11.23 -18.00 -4.73
CA GLY A 474 12.68 -18.16 -4.85
C GLY A 474 13.26 -19.47 -4.30
N ASN A 475 12.43 -20.33 -3.71
CA ASN A 475 12.82 -21.65 -3.20
C ASN A 475 12.62 -22.78 -4.22
N THR A 476 12.32 -22.46 -5.48
CA THR A 476 12.18 -23.43 -6.58
C THR A 476 13.26 -23.23 -7.62
N GLU A 477 13.74 -24.32 -8.22
CA GLU A 477 14.69 -24.31 -9.35
C GLU A 477 14.08 -24.93 -10.62
N GLN A 478 12.78 -25.24 -10.56
CA GLN A 478 12.03 -25.82 -11.65
C GLN A 478 10.62 -25.24 -11.71
N TYR A 479 10.11 -25.05 -12.93
CA TYR A 479 8.73 -24.66 -13.19
C TYR A 479 8.16 -25.52 -14.30
N ILE A 480 6.93 -26.01 -14.13
CA ILE A 480 6.28 -26.94 -15.05
C ILE A 480 4.93 -26.37 -15.45
N ILE A 481 4.65 -26.33 -16.75
CA ILE A 481 3.34 -25.96 -17.30
C ILE A 481 2.83 -27.03 -18.26
N GLU A 482 1.52 -27.15 -18.37
CA GLU A 482 0.86 -27.99 -19.36
C GLU A 482 0.93 -27.32 -20.75
N LYS A 483 1.11 -28.11 -21.82
CA LYS A 483 1.32 -27.63 -23.20
C LYS A 483 0.26 -26.63 -23.68
N ASP A 484 -1.01 -26.86 -23.35
CA ASP A 484 -2.14 -26.05 -23.82
C ASP A 484 -2.12 -24.60 -23.29
N THR A 485 -1.26 -24.33 -22.32
CA THR A 485 -1.04 -22.97 -21.76
C THR A 485 -0.18 -22.09 -22.66
N PHE A 486 0.42 -22.66 -23.73
CA PHE A 486 1.35 -21.95 -24.59
C PHE A 486 0.83 -21.83 -26.02
N THR A 487 0.44 -20.62 -26.40
CA THR A 487 0.16 -20.25 -27.78
C THR A 487 1.11 -19.14 -28.23
N ASP A 488 1.70 -19.35 -29.41
CA ASP A 488 2.47 -18.41 -30.23
C ASP A 488 3.83 -17.87 -29.76
N LYS A 489 4.17 -17.79 -28.46
CA LYS A 489 5.50 -17.25 -28.05
C LYS A 489 6.63 -18.24 -28.37
N GLN A 490 7.90 -17.80 -28.44
CA GLN A 490 9.01 -18.69 -28.87
C GLN A 490 10.22 -18.66 -27.95
N HIS A 491 10.41 -17.57 -27.22
CA HIS A 491 11.58 -17.38 -26.38
C HIS A 491 11.18 -17.07 -24.95
N PHE A 492 11.89 -17.72 -24.03
CA PHE A 492 11.73 -17.52 -22.60
C PHE A 492 13.02 -17.02 -21.99
N PHE A 493 12.85 -16.19 -20.98
CA PHE A 493 13.93 -15.58 -20.24
C PHE A 493 13.63 -15.67 -18.76
N ILE A 494 14.65 -15.62 -17.92
CA ILE A 494 14.51 -15.66 -16.48
C ILE A 494 15.42 -14.62 -15.81
N SER A 495 14.90 -13.96 -14.79
CA SER A 495 15.66 -13.18 -13.83
C SER A 495 15.33 -13.62 -12.40
N ALA A 496 16.19 -13.26 -11.46
CA ALA A 496 15.96 -13.44 -10.04
C ALA A 496 15.68 -12.09 -9.38
N LEU A 497 14.79 -12.08 -8.39
CA LEU A 497 14.53 -10.95 -7.51
C LEU A 497 15.02 -11.24 -6.10
N ASP A 498 15.73 -10.28 -5.50
CA ASP A 498 16.00 -10.33 -4.07
C ASP A 498 14.78 -9.91 -3.23
N ALA A 499 14.88 -9.99 -1.90
CA ALA A 499 13.81 -9.55 -0.99
C ALA A 499 13.48 -8.05 -1.06
N ALA A 500 14.35 -7.23 -1.66
CA ALA A 500 14.16 -5.80 -1.92
C ALA A 500 13.65 -5.52 -3.35
N ASN A 501 13.28 -6.56 -4.10
CA ASN A 501 12.80 -6.53 -5.48
C ASN A 501 13.82 -5.95 -6.48
N ASN A 502 15.10 -5.90 -6.12
CA ASN A 502 16.15 -5.68 -7.10
C ASN A 502 16.23 -6.91 -7.99
N GLU A 503 16.57 -6.71 -9.26
CA GLU A 503 16.52 -7.75 -10.27
C GLU A 503 17.90 -8.03 -10.83
N SER A 504 18.21 -9.31 -10.99
CA SER A 504 19.44 -9.75 -11.64
C SER A 504 19.44 -9.36 -13.12
N ARG A 505 20.59 -9.56 -13.78
CA ARG A 505 20.57 -9.67 -15.24
C ARG A 505 19.70 -10.85 -15.67
N ILE A 506 19.21 -10.78 -16.90
CA ILE A 506 18.33 -11.77 -17.50
C ILE A 506 19.15 -12.85 -18.19
N SER A 507 18.74 -14.10 -18.02
CA SER A 507 19.24 -15.25 -18.76
C SER A 507 18.19 -15.76 -19.73
N LYS A 508 18.61 -16.23 -20.91
CA LYS A 508 17.73 -16.87 -21.89
C LYS A 508 17.70 -18.37 -21.65
N PHE A 509 16.53 -18.99 -21.71
CA PHE A 509 16.44 -20.45 -21.74
C PHE A 509 16.90 -21.00 -23.09
N SER A 510 17.73 -22.04 -23.08
CA SER A 510 18.05 -22.83 -24.27
C SER A 510 17.13 -24.04 -24.36
N THR A 511 16.52 -24.25 -25.53
CA THR A 511 15.76 -25.47 -25.81
C THR A 511 16.73 -26.65 -25.91
N GLU A 512 16.57 -27.64 -25.04
CA GLU A 512 17.24 -28.92 -25.23
C GLU A 512 16.55 -29.62 -26.41
N VAL A 513 17.25 -29.68 -27.55
CA VAL A 513 16.84 -30.55 -28.65
C VAL A 513 17.18 -31.96 -28.16
N GLU A 514 16.17 -32.74 -27.76
CA GLU A 514 16.33 -34.19 -27.72
C GLU A 514 16.76 -34.61 -29.14
N THR A 515 18.04 -34.90 -29.32
CA THR A 515 18.47 -35.80 -30.36
C THR A 515 17.76 -37.11 -30.08
N MET A 516 16.59 -37.31 -30.69
CA MET A 516 16.07 -38.64 -30.96
C MET A 516 17.07 -39.30 -31.90
N GLU A 517 18.19 -39.78 -31.35
CA GLU A 517 18.91 -40.88 -31.96
C GLU A 517 17.91 -42.03 -32.01
N SER A 518 17.35 -42.20 -33.19
CA SER A 518 16.70 -43.42 -33.63
C SER A 518 17.69 -44.58 -33.42
N GLU A 519 17.63 -45.24 -32.27
CA GLU A 519 18.10 -46.61 -32.17
C GLU A 519 17.15 -47.48 -33.02
N LYS A 520 17.73 -47.93 -34.14
CA LYS A 520 17.14 -48.79 -35.17
C LYS A 520 16.81 -50.18 -34.67
#